data_AF-A0A0G1Z1T3-F1
#
_entry.id   AF-A0A0G1Z1T3-F1
#
_cell.length_a   1.000
_cell.length_b   1.000
_cell.length_c   1.000
_cell.angle_alpha   90.00
_cell.angle_beta   90.00
_cell.angle_gamma   90.00
#
_symmetry.space_group_name_H-M   'P 1'
#
loop_
_entity.id
_entity.type
_entity.pdbx_description
1 polymer ?
#
loop_
_entity_poly.entity_id
_entity_poly.type
_entity_poly.pdbx_seq_one_letter_code
_entity_poly.pdbx_strand_id
1 'polypeptide(L)' 'MYKLKAGQESFTVVEGPLGGKTYRTGEKYEQIPPGEEERFDKHEPPVAASTKPERKWR' A
#
# COMPACT_ATOMS: atom_id res chain seq x y z
N MET A 1 1.64 1.65 -8.21
CA MET A 1 1.85 1.49 -6.75
C MET A 1 1.74 2.84 -6.10
N TYR A 2 1.31 2.89 -4.86
CA TYR A 2 1.10 4.09 -4.08
C TYR A 2 2.03 4.07 -2.88
N LYS A 3 2.59 5.21 -2.52
CA LYS A 3 3.45 5.33 -1.33
C LYS A 3 3.05 6.58 -0.58
N LEU A 4 3.00 6.53 0.75
CA LEU A 4 2.75 7.75 1.53
C LEU A 4 3.84 8.79 1.23
N LYS A 5 3.41 10.04 1.03
CA LYS A 5 4.33 11.17 0.80
C LYS A 5 5.35 11.26 1.94
N ALA A 6 6.56 11.69 1.61
CA ALA A 6 7.59 11.92 2.61
C ALA A 6 7.09 12.96 3.64
N GLY A 7 7.17 12.62 4.93
CA GLY A 7 6.65 13.46 6.01
C GLY A 7 5.18 13.27 6.36
N GLN A 8 4.43 12.40 5.66
CA GLN A 8 3.12 11.96 6.17
C GLN A 8 3.29 11.02 7.35
N GLU A 9 2.38 11.11 8.32
CA GLU A 9 2.32 10.21 9.46
C GLU A 9 1.66 8.89 9.07
N SER A 10 2.00 7.82 9.79
CA SER A 10 1.36 6.53 9.60
C SER A 10 -0.07 6.58 10.13
N PHE A 11 -1.03 6.09 9.37
CA PHE A 11 -2.43 6.08 9.80
C PHE A 11 -3.11 4.75 9.50
N THR A 12 -4.16 4.46 10.27
CA THR A 12 -5.00 3.28 10.05
C THR A 12 -6.31 3.73 9.45
N VAL A 13 -6.65 3.15 8.31
CA VAL A 13 -7.95 3.36 7.68
C VAL A 13 -8.99 2.74 8.59
N VAL A 14 -9.96 3.52 9.03
CA VAL A 14 -11.02 3.07 9.94
C VAL A 14 -12.27 2.63 9.18
N GLU A 15 -12.51 3.16 7.98
CA GLU A 15 -13.75 2.99 7.25
C GLU A 15 -13.54 2.53 5.80
N GLY A 16 -14.55 1.86 5.25
CA GLY A 16 -14.57 1.39 3.86
C GLY A 16 -13.90 0.02 3.65
N PRO A 17 -13.69 -0.39 2.38
CA PRO A 17 -13.21 -1.73 2.03
C PRO A 17 -11.76 -2.02 2.46
N LEU A 18 -11.02 -0.97 2.83
CA LEU A 18 -9.66 -1.06 3.36
C LEU A 18 -9.60 -0.71 4.86
N GLY A 19 -10.76 -0.67 5.54
CA GLY A 19 -10.87 -0.52 6.98
C GLY A 19 -10.05 -1.56 7.74
N GLY A 20 -9.32 -1.12 8.75
CA GLY A 20 -8.35 -1.91 9.52
C GLY A 20 -6.95 -1.96 8.90
N LYS A 21 -6.69 -1.38 7.72
CA LYS A 21 -5.34 -1.34 7.14
C LYS A 21 -4.54 -0.14 7.63
N THR A 22 -3.34 -0.40 8.12
CA THR A 22 -2.36 0.63 8.50
C THR A 22 -1.43 0.92 7.34
N TYR A 23 -1.35 2.20 6.95
CA TYR A 23 -0.43 2.72 5.96
C TYR A 23 0.73 3.43 6.66
N ARG A 24 1.95 3.08 6.28
CA ARG A 24 3.19 3.57 6.88
C ARG A 24 4.08 4.21 5.84
N THR A 25 4.79 5.22 6.29
CA THR A 25 5.70 5.99 5.46
C THR A 25 6.90 5.12 5.09
N GLY A 26 7.21 5.05 3.80
CA GLY A 26 8.27 4.17 3.29
C GLY A 26 7.76 2.92 2.57
N GLU A 27 6.55 2.46 2.87
CA GLU A 27 5.96 1.26 2.26
C GLU A 27 5.21 1.57 0.96
N LYS A 28 5.16 0.57 0.07
CA LYS A 28 4.45 0.65 -1.21
C LYS A 28 3.18 -0.19 -1.13
N TYR A 29 2.08 0.38 -1.60
CA TYR A 29 0.74 -0.20 -1.56
C TYR A 29 0.18 -0.31 -2.96
N GLU A 30 -0.56 -1.37 -3.25
CA GLU A 30 -1.23 -1.53 -4.55
C GLU A 30 -2.58 -0.81 -4.58
N GLN A 31 -3.21 -0.67 -3.42
CA GLN A 31 -4.50 -0.05 -3.22
C GLN A 31 -4.41 0.92 -2.04
N ILE A 32 -5.14 2.02 -2.14
CA ILE A 32 -5.20 3.08 -1.13
C ILE A 32 -6.66 3.39 -0.81
N PRO A 33 -6.98 3.85 0.41
CA PRO A 33 -8.34 4.22 0.77
C PRO A 33 -8.86 5.36 -0.11
N PRO A 34 -10.12 5.30 -0.57
CA PRO A 34 -10.74 6.43 -1.26
C PRO A 34 -10.83 7.62 -0.30
N GLY A 35 -10.45 8.81 -0.77
CA GLY A 35 -10.45 10.05 0.03
C GLY A 35 -9.10 10.47 0.61
N GLU A 36 -8.14 9.56 0.80
CA GLU A 36 -6.78 9.92 1.25
C GLU A 36 -5.77 9.93 0.09
N GLU A 37 -6.23 9.90 -1.17
CA GLU A 37 -5.40 9.84 -2.37
C GLU A 37 -4.36 10.96 -2.44
N GLU A 38 -4.69 12.13 -1.90
CA GLU A 38 -3.78 13.28 -1.83
C GLU A 38 -2.55 13.02 -0.93
N ARG A 39 -2.66 12.11 0.04
CA ARG A 39 -1.56 11.75 0.96
C ARG A 39 -0.60 10.73 0.35
N PHE A 40 -0.99 10.10 -0.76
CA PHE A 40 -0.18 9.14 -1.48
C PHE A 40 0.43 9.75 -2.74
N ASP A 41 1.65 9.32 -3.04
CA ASP A 41 2.31 9.55 -4.31
C ASP A 41 2.06 8.33 -5.22
N LYS A 42 1.57 8.59 -6.44
CA LYS A 42 1.28 7.55 -7.42
C LYS A 42 2.57 7.24 -8.19
N HIS A 43 3.21 6.16 -7.80
CA HIS A 43 4.34 5.60 -8.53
C HIS A 43 3.89 4.56 -9.56
N GLU A 44 4.62 4.46 -10.67
CA GLU A 44 4.43 3.32 -11.57
C GLU A 44 4.58 2.01 -10.79
N PRO A 45 3.65 1.05 -10.96
CA PRO A 45 3.88 -0.27 -10.43
C PRO A 45 5.17 -0.82 -11.07
N PRO A 46 6.10 -1.43 -10.31
CA PRO A 46 6.99 -2.37 -10.94
C PRO A 46 6.09 -3.45 -11.54
N VAL A 47 6.13 -3.57 -12.86
CA VAL A 47 5.40 -4.58 -13.61
C VAL A 47 5.74 -5.93 -12.97
N ALA A 48 4.74 -6.56 -12.36
CA ALA A 48 4.75 -7.90 -11.78
C ALA A 48 5.79 -8.22 -10.67
N ALA A 49 5.29 -8.33 -9.43
CA ALA A 49 5.77 -9.36 -8.51
C ALA A 49 4.58 -10.08 -7.85
N SER A 50 3.58 -10.46 -8.66
CA SER A 50 2.77 -11.64 -8.33
C SER A 50 3.60 -12.87 -8.65
N THR A 51 4.48 -13.25 -7.73
CA THR A 51 4.87 -14.66 -7.55
C THR A 51 5.19 -14.83 -6.07
N LYS A 52 4.22 -15.33 -5.30
CA LYS A 52 4.58 -16.32 -4.27
C LYS A 52 5.35 -17.41 -5.03
N PRO A 53 6.65 -17.68 -4.81
CA PRO A 53 7.09 -19.04 -5.02
C PRO A 53 6.56 -19.80 -3.82
N GLU A 54 5.41 -20.41 -4.05
CA GLU A 54 5.11 -21.78 -3.65
C GLU A 54 6.14 -22.40 -2.69
N ARG A 55 5.68 -22.66 -1.45
CA ARG A 55 6.29 -23.64 -0.56
C ARG A 55 6.56 -24.94 -1.32
N LYS A 56 7.82 -25.27 -1.61
CA LYS A 56 8.23 -26.67 -1.77
C LYS A 56 9.74 -26.84 -1.75
N TRP A 57 10.25 -27.55 -0.74
CA TRP A 57 11.28 -28.59 -0.80
C TRP A 57 11.39 -29.11 0.65
N ARG A 58 10.70 -30.20 1.02
CA ARG A 58 10.91 -31.63 0.72
C ARG A 58 12.20 -32.17 1.32
#